data_AF-S7U5V0-F1
#
_entry.id   AF-S7U5V0-F1
#
_cell.length_a   1.000
_cell.length_b   1.000
_cell.length_c   1.000
_cell.angle_alpha   90.00
_cell.angle_beta   90.00
_cell.angle_gamma   90.00
#
_symmetry.space_group_name_H-M   'P 1'
#
loop_
_entity.id
_entity.type
_entity.pdbx_description
1 polymer ?
#
loop_
_entity_poly.entity_id
_entity_poly.type
_entity_poly.pdbx_seq_one_letter_code
_entity_poly.pdbx_strand_id
1 'polypeptide(L)' 'MPRGTAYITDVGMTGPYDGILGVDREAVLRKFLTGLPVRFDVKEGRSQLNAVFVDVDEKSGRAFRIERLIINDDHPYFE' A
#
# COMPACT_ATOMS: atom_id res chain seq x y z
N MET A 1 -0.14 20.42 1.98
CA MET A 1 -1.29 21.33 1.67
C MET A 1 -0.95 22.76 2.12
N PRO A 2 -1.56 23.81 1.52
CA PRO A 2 -1.21 25.21 1.79
C PRO A 2 -1.23 25.65 3.26
N ARG A 3 -1.97 24.94 4.12
CA ARG A 3 -2.08 25.24 5.56
C ARG A 3 -1.30 24.27 6.47
N GLY A 4 -0.31 23.55 5.95
CA GLY A 4 0.58 22.71 6.74
C GLY A 4 0.10 21.28 7.02
N THR A 5 -0.96 20.81 6.34
CA THR A 5 -1.40 19.41 6.42
C THR A 5 -0.60 18.54 5.44
N ALA A 6 0.00 17.46 5.92
CA ALA A 6 0.55 16.40 5.07
C ALA A 6 -0.59 15.67 4.36
N TYR A 7 -0.41 15.35 3.09
CA TYR A 7 -1.44 14.72 2.27
C TYR A 7 -0.82 13.74 1.29
N ILE A 8 -1.45 12.58 1.19
CA ILE A 8 -1.23 11.58 0.14
C ILE A 8 -2.61 11.01 -0.22
N THR A 9 -2.86 10.76 -1.51
CA THR A 9 -4.16 10.26 -1.96
C THR A 9 -4.39 8.81 -1.53
N ASP A 10 -3.37 7.97 -1.65
CA ASP A 10 -3.37 6.57 -1.18
C ASP A 10 -1.96 6.21 -0.73
N VAL A 11 -1.84 5.53 0.40
CA VAL A 11 -0.56 5.08 0.96
C VAL A 11 -0.06 3.82 0.26
N GLY A 12 -0.98 2.98 -0.21
CA GLY A 12 -0.74 1.61 -0.64
C GLY A 12 -1.17 0.59 0.41
N MET A 13 -1.14 -0.68 0.03
CA MET A 13 -1.51 -1.82 0.88
C MET A 13 -0.28 -2.47 1.50
N THR A 14 -0.37 -2.87 2.77
CA THR A 14 0.59 -3.80 3.40
C THR A 14 0.01 -5.21 3.36
N GLY A 15 0.71 -6.15 2.73
CA GLY A 15 0.19 -7.49 2.47
C GLY A 15 0.85 -8.16 1.25
N PRO A 16 0.19 -9.13 0.61
CA PRO A 16 0.77 -9.86 -0.53
C PRO A 16 1.07 -8.94 -1.71
N TYR A 17 2.30 -9.00 -2.23
CA TYR A 17 2.77 -8.17 -3.34
C TYR A 17 2.31 -8.72 -4.70
N ASP A 18 2.31 -10.04 -4.81
CA ASP A 18 2.09 -10.76 -6.07
C ASP A 18 0.61 -11.11 -6.31
N GLY A 19 -0.32 -10.43 -5.66
CA GLY A 19 -1.77 -10.63 -5.86
C GLY A 19 -2.42 -9.50 -6.66
N ILE A 20 -3.72 -9.58 -6.90
CA ILE A 20 -4.52 -8.41 -7.29
C ILE A 20 -5.16 -7.89 -6.00
N LEU A 21 -4.59 -6.79 -5.47
CA LEU A 21 -4.98 -6.20 -4.17
C LEU A 21 -4.99 -7.23 -3.03
N GLY A 22 -3.96 -8.09 -2.99
CA GLY A 22 -3.79 -9.11 -1.94
C GLY A 22 -4.58 -10.41 -2.15
N VAL A 23 -5.40 -10.51 -3.19
CA VAL A 23 -6.15 -11.72 -3.56
C VAL A 23 -5.40 -12.50 -4.63
N ASP A 24 -5.57 -13.83 -4.66
CA ASP A 24 -5.04 -14.65 -5.74
C ASP A 24 -5.51 -14.16 -7.13
N ARG A 25 -4.55 -14.01 -8.06
CA ARG A 25 -4.80 -13.40 -9.37
C ARG A 25 -5.78 -14.20 -10.20
N GLU A 26 -5.70 -15.52 -10.15
CA GLU A 26 -6.50 -16.39 -11.01
C GLU A 26 -7.98 -16.33 -10.63
N ALA A 27 -8.25 -16.27 -9.32
CA ALA A 27 -9.62 -16.06 -8.83
C ALA A 27 -10.19 -14.73 -9.35
N VAL A 28 -9.44 -13.64 -9.24
CA VAL A 28 -9.89 -12.31 -9.69
C VAL A 28 -10.11 -12.31 -11.21
N LEU A 29 -9.17 -12.82 -12.00
CA LEU A 29 -9.29 -12.91 -13.45
C LEU A 29 -10.51 -13.74 -13.87
N ARG A 30 -10.71 -14.92 -13.28
CA ARG A 30 -11.88 -15.76 -13.56
C ARG A 30 -13.19 -15.03 -13.27
N LYS A 31 -13.28 -14.28 -12.16
CA LYS A 31 -14.47 -13.47 -11.85
C LYS A 31 -14.74 -12.42 -12.92
N PHE A 32 -13.72 -11.65 -13.32
CA PHE A 32 -13.87 -10.58 -14.30
C PHE A 32 -14.19 -11.09 -15.71
N LEU A 33 -13.57 -12.19 -16.13
CA LEU A 33 -13.77 -12.76 -17.46
C LEU A 33 -15.10 -13.50 -17.60
N THR A 34 -15.56 -14.19 -16.55
CA THR A 34 -16.74 -15.06 -16.63
C THR A 34 -18.00 -14.46 -15.99
N GLY A 35 -17.85 -13.47 -15.11
CA GLY A 35 -18.94 -12.93 -14.29
C GLY A 35 -19.49 -13.89 -13.23
N LEU A 36 -18.93 -15.10 -13.10
CA LEU A 36 -19.41 -16.12 -12.16
C LEU A 36 -18.83 -15.90 -10.74
N PRO A 37 -19.55 -16.34 -9.70
CA PRO A 37 -19.02 -16.35 -8.33
C PRO A 37 -17.74 -17.19 -8.24
N VAL A 38 -16.76 -16.67 -7.50
CA VAL A 38 -15.51 -17.35 -7.16
C VAL A 38 -15.16 -17.03 -5.71
N ARG A 39 -14.39 -17.92 -5.09
CA ARG A 39 -13.81 -17.68 -3.77
C ARG A 39 -12.57 -16.79 -3.91
N PHE A 40 -12.46 -15.80 -3.03
CA PHE A 40 -11.28 -14.94 -2.93
C PHE A 40 -10.46 -15.36 -1.72
N ASP A 41 -9.38 -16.08 -1.97
CA ASP A 41 -8.39 -16.44 -0.96
C ASP A 41 -7.21 -15.45 -1.03
N VAL A 42 -6.59 -15.20 0.12
CA VAL A 42 -5.43 -14.30 0.24
C VAL A 42 -4.25 -14.90 -0.50
N LYS A 43 -3.54 -14.08 -1.27
CA LYS A 43 -2.35 -14.51 -1.99
C LYS A 43 -1.22 -14.84 -1.02
N GLU A 44 -0.60 -16.01 -1.18
CA GLU A 44 0.64 -16.36 -0.50
C GLU A 44 1.88 -15.93 -1.31
N GLY A 45 3.04 -15.87 -0.65
CA GLY A 45 4.33 -15.55 -1.27
C GLY A 45 4.89 -14.20 -0.81
N ARG A 46 5.53 -13.48 -1.74
CA ARG A 46 6.15 -12.18 -1.45
C ARG A 46 5.15 -11.20 -0.88
N SER A 47 5.60 -10.40 0.08
CA SER A 47 4.81 -9.35 0.71
C SER A 47 5.41 -7.98 0.44
N GLN A 48 4.61 -6.96 0.70
CA GLN A 48 5.01 -5.57 0.69
C GLN A 48 4.51 -4.87 1.95
N LEU A 49 5.22 -3.83 2.36
CA LEU A 49 4.75 -2.83 3.31
C LEU A 49 4.70 -1.48 2.61
N ASN A 50 3.60 -0.77 2.79
CA ASN A 50 3.44 0.60 2.35
C ASN A 50 3.08 1.48 3.54
N ALA A 51 3.80 2.58 3.72
CA ALA A 51 3.59 3.53 4.81
C ALA A 51 3.98 4.94 4.39
N VAL A 52 3.65 5.92 5.23
CA VAL A 52 4.20 7.27 5.15
C VAL A 52 4.82 7.66 6.48
N PHE A 53 5.98 8.29 6.41
CA PHE A 53 6.64 8.93 7.55
C PHE A 53 6.42 10.44 7.45
N VAL A 54 5.91 11.06 8.52
CA VAL A 54 5.53 12.47 8.52
C VAL A 54 6.23 13.17 9.68
N ASP A 55 7.03 14.17 9.38
CA ASP A 55 7.59 15.05 10.41
C ASP A 55 6.66 16.23 10.67
N VAL A 56 6.40 16.48 11.95
CA VAL A 56 5.48 17.51 12.43
C VAL A 56 6.22 18.45 13.39
N ASP A 57 6.06 19.75 13.17
CA ASP A 57 6.55 20.76 14.10
C ASP A 57 5.68 20.75 15.37
N GLU A 58 6.27 20.44 16.52
CA GLU A 58 5.53 20.26 17.79
C GLU A 58 4.81 21.54 18.24
N LYS A 59 5.35 22.71 17.92
CA LYS A 59 4.79 23.99 18.36
C LYS A 59 3.56 24.40 17.56
N SER A 60 3.64 24.30 16.23
CA SER A 60 2.57 24.74 15.33
C SER A 60 1.62 23.61 14.93
N GLY A 61 2.00 22.35 15.16
CA GLY A 61 1.27 21.16 14.70
C GLY A 61 1.29 20.98 13.18
N ARG A 62 2.10 21.75 12.44
CA ARG A 62 2.16 21.69 10.98
C ARG A 62 3.16 20.63 10.55
N ALA A 63 2.75 19.79 9.60
CA ALA A 63 3.67 18.90 8.94
C ALA A 63 4.62 19.70 8.03
N PHE A 64 5.91 19.40 8.11
CA PHE A 64 6.94 20.03 7.27
C PHE A 64 7.64 19.04 6.34
N ARG A 65 7.48 17.73 6.57
CA ARG A 65 7.95 16.67 5.66
C ARG A 65 6.97 15.50 5.67
N ILE A 66 6.82 14.88 4.50
CA ILE A 66 6.12 13.61 4.32
C ILE A 66 6.93 12.77 3.34
N GLU A 67 7.23 11.53 3.69
CA GLU A 67 7.98 10.58 2.88
C GLU A 67 7.22 9.28 2.74
N ARG A 68 7.28 8.68 1.56
CA ARG A 68 6.68 7.37 1.32
C ARG A 68 7.70 6.29 1.62
N LEU A 69 7.25 5.26 2.34
CA LEU A 69 8.02 4.06 2.61
C LEU A 69 7.37 2.89 1.87
N ILE A 70 8.13 2.26 0.98
CA ILE A 70 7.75 1.03 0.30
C ILE A 70 8.84 0.02 0.61
N ILE A 71 8.45 -1.13 1.15
CA ILE A 71 9.38 -2.21 1.50
C ILE A 71 8.89 -3.50 0.85
N ASN A 72 9.66 -4.02 -0.09
CA ASN A 72 9.48 -5.31 -0.76
C ASN A 72 10.79 -5.68 -1.49
N ASP A 73 10.79 -6.76 -2.26
CA ASP A 73 12.00 -7.22 -2.97
C ASP A 73 12.51 -6.21 -4.02
N ASP A 74 11.62 -5.39 -4.59
CA ASP A 74 11.98 -4.34 -5.57
C ASP A 74 12.42 -3.03 -4.88
N HIS A 75 12.10 -2.88 -3.59
CA HIS A 75 12.45 -1.76 -2.73
C HIS A 75 12.98 -2.28 -1.38
N PRO A 76 14.23 -2.81 -1.33
CA PRO A 76 14.78 -3.37 -0.11
C PRO A 76 14.89 -2.31 0.99
N TYR A 77 14.61 -2.71 2.23
CA TYR A 77 14.88 -1.88 3.40
C TYR A 77 16.37 -1.91 3.73
N PHE A 78 16.96 -0.72 3.89
CA PHE A 78 18.34 -0.55 4.34
C PHE A 78 18.32 0.14 5.71
N GLU A 79 19.02 -0.45 6.68
CA GLU A 79 19.20 0.12 8.03
C GLU A 79 20.12 1.34 8.04
#